data_AF-A0A4S5CRW7-F1
#
_entry.id   AF-A0A4S5CRW7-F1
#
_cell.length_a   1.000
_cell.length_b   1.000
_cell.length_c   1.000
_cell.angle_alpha   90.00
_cell.angle_beta   90.00
_cell.angle_gamma   90.00
#
_symmetry.space_group_name_H-M   'P 1'
#
loop_
_entity.id
_entity.type
_entity.pdbx_description
1 polymer ?
#
loop_
_entity_poly.entity_id
_entity_poly.type
_entity_poly.pdbx_seq_one_letter_code
_entity_poly.pdbx_strand_id
1 'polypeptide(L)'
;MFSSTLSAPASIATGLITQLGRGSAWPCLAILAAAGLLFAVASTVRLVMATIRRYERGRSTRIMQMRNPHCHVQRLANGQWLLIDKDTGTVYIPPRLSHPPINEWI
;
A
#
# COMPACT_ATOMS: atom_id res chain seq x y z
N MET A 1 -1.93 38.71 21.38
CA MET A 1 -3.08 38.99 20.49
C MET A 1 -3.06 38.00 19.33
N PHE A 2 -3.72 36.85 19.49
CA PHE A 2 -3.81 35.78 18.48
C PHE A 2 -5.26 35.71 17.99
N SER A 3 -5.61 36.40 16.91
CA SER A 3 -6.97 36.31 16.36
C SER A 3 -7.06 36.33 14.83
N SER A 4 -5.93 36.28 14.11
CA SER A 4 -5.94 36.57 12.66
C SER A 4 -5.89 35.36 11.72
N THR A 5 -5.84 34.12 12.21
CA THR A 5 -5.69 32.93 11.34
C THR A 5 -6.97 32.14 11.09
N LEU A 6 -8.07 32.44 11.78
CA LEU A 6 -9.36 31.73 11.62
C LEU A 6 -10.32 32.41 10.62
N SER A 7 -10.01 33.62 10.17
CA SER A 7 -10.86 34.39 9.25
C SER A 7 -10.73 33.98 7.78
N ALA A 8 -9.55 33.51 7.36
CA ALA A 8 -9.29 33.09 5.97
C ALA A 8 -10.14 31.88 5.50
N PRO A 9 -10.32 30.80 6.28
CA PRO A 9 -11.14 29.68 5.83
C PRO A 9 -12.64 30.03 5.79
N ALA A 10 -13.10 30.94 6.66
CA ALA A 10 -14.50 31.34 6.69
C ALA A 10 -14.89 32.19 5.47
N SER A 11 -14.01 33.10 5.01
CA SER A 11 -14.28 33.89 3.80
C SER A 11 -14.25 33.04 2.52
N ILE A 12 -13.36 32.05 2.44
CA ILE A 12 -13.30 31.07 1.35
C ILE A 12 -14.56 30.20 1.35
N ALA A 13 -14.97 29.68 2.52
CA ALA A 13 -16.18 28.88 2.65
C ALA A 13 -17.44 29.69 2.27
N THR A 14 -17.54 30.94 2.72
CA THR A 14 -18.69 31.81 2.41
C THR A 14 -18.74 32.19 0.93
N GLY A 15 -17.58 32.43 0.30
CA GLY A 15 -17.44 32.67 -1.14
C GLY A 15 -17.83 31.45 -2.00
N LEU A 16 -17.47 30.25 -1.56
CA LEU A 16 -17.88 28.99 -2.21
C LEU A 16 -19.39 28.74 -2.07
N ILE A 17 -19.96 28.99 -0.90
CA ILE A 17 -21.40 28.84 -0.64
C ILE A 17 -22.22 29.85 -1.47
N THR A 18 -21.73 31.08 -1.63
CA THR A 18 -22.41 32.09 -2.46
C THR A 18 -22.27 31.81 -3.96
N GLN A 19 -21.16 31.23 -4.43
CA GLN A 19 -21.06 30.71 -5.80
C GLN A 19 -21.97 29.49 -6.04
N LEU A 20 -22.11 28.62 -5.04
CA LEU A 20 -23.01 27.45 -5.07
C LEU A 20 -24.49 27.85 -5.10
N GLY A 21 -24.87 28.92 -4.40
CA GLY A 21 -26.25 29.42 -4.38
C GLY A 21 -26.70 30.19 -5.63
N ARG A 22 -25.78 30.64 -6.49
CA ARG A 22 -26.08 31.52 -7.63
C ARG A 22 -25.70 30.90 -8.98
N GLY A 23 -26.36 29.79 -9.33
CA GLY A 23 -26.54 29.30 -10.71
C GLY A 23 -25.32 28.82 -11.51
N SER A 24 -24.08 29.04 -11.06
CA SER A 24 -22.84 28.83 -11.83
C SER A 24 -21.90 27.75 -11.27
N ALA A 25 -22.29 27.02 -10.22
CA ALA A 25 -21.39 26.08 -9.52
C ALA A 25 -21.37 24.66 -10.07
N TRP A 26 -22.22 24.34 -11.05
CA TRP A 26 -22.22 23.05 -11.76
C TRP A 26 -20.83 22.59 -12.24
N PRO A 27 -19.99 23.43 -12.89
CA PRO A 27 -18.64 23.02 -13.29
C PRO A 27 -17.71 22.78 -12.10
N CYS A 28 -17.78 23.57 -11.03
CA CYS A 28 -16.95 23.38 -9.84
C CYS A 28 -17.34 22.08 -9.10
N LEU A 29 -18.62 21.78 -8.99
CA LEU A 29 -19.13 20.52 -8.43
C LEU A 29 -18.72 19.33 -9.30
N ALA A 30 -18.77 19.46 -10.62
CA ALA A 30 -18.32 18.41 -11.54
C ALA A 30 -16.81 18.11 -11.40
N ILE A 31 -15.97 19.15 -11.26
CA ILE A 31 -14.53 18.99 -11.04
C ILE A 31 -14.26 18.31 -9.69
N LEU A 32 -14.95 18.71 -8.62
CA LEU A 32 -14.80 18.09 -7.30
C LEU A 32 -15.27 16.63 -7.30
N ALA A 33 -16.38 16.32 -7.99
CA ALA A 33 -16.87 14.96 -8.16
C ALA A 33 -15.86 14.10 -8.94
N ALA A 34 -15.30 14.62 -10.02
CA ALA A 34 -14.28 13.93 -10.81
C ALA A 34 -13.00 13.69 -10.01
N ALA A 35 -12.53 14.70 -9.26
CA ALA A 35 -11.38 14.56 -8.38
C ALA A 35 -11.62 13.50 -7.30
N GLY A 36 -12.80 13.52 -6.65
CA GLY A 36 -13.21 12.52 -5.67
C GLY A 36 -13.21 11.10 -6.24
N LEU A 37 -13.71 10.93 -7.47
CA LEU A 37 -13.69 9.64 -8.15
C LEU A 37 -12.25 9.16 -8.41
N LEU A 38 -11.36 10.04 -8.87
CA LEU A 38 -9.95 9.70 -9.09
C LEU A 38 -9.25 9.29 -7.79
N PHE A 39 -9.52 9.98 -6.68
CA PHE A 39 -9.00 9.59 -5.37
C PHE A 39 -9.55 8.24 -4.91
N ALA A 40 -10.84 7.97 -5.14
CA ALA A 40 -11.45 6.69 -4.83
C ALA A 40 -10.77 5.56 -5.64
N VAL A 41 -10.59 5.75 -6.96
CA VAL A 41 -9.89 4.77 -7.82
C VAL A 41 -8.43 4.59 -7.40
N ALA A 42 -7.70 5.67 -7.11
CA ALA A 42 -6.31 5.57 -6.67
C ALA A 42 -6.19 4.82 -5.33
N SER A 43 -7.14 5.02 -4.41
CA SER A 43 -7.13 4.33 -3.11
C SER A 43 -7.45 2.85 -3.24
N THR A 44 -8.41 2.46 -4.08
CA THR A 44 -8.71 1.04 -4.36
C THR A 44 -7.52 0.34 -5.01
N VAL A 45 -6.88 0.96 -6.00
CA VAL A 45 -5.68 0.41 -6.64
C VAL A 45 -4.53 0.23 -5.64
N ARG A 46 -4.29 1.19 -4.75
CA ARG A 46 -3.30 1.05 -3.67
C ARG A 46 -3.64 -0.11 -2.73
N LEU A 47 -4.92 -0.27 -2.38
CA LEU A 47 -5.38 -1.35 -1.52
C LEU A 47 -5.20 -2.71 -2.20
N VAL A 48 -5.57 -2.84 -3.47
CA VAL A 48 -5.38 -4.05 -4.27
C VAL A 48 -3.90 -4.39 -4.41
N MET A 49 -3.03 -3.42 -4.70
CA MET A 49 -1.59 -3.69 -4.73
C MET A 49 -1.05 -4.13 -3.37
N ALA A 50 -1.55 -3.55 -2.27
CA ALA A 50 -1.16 -3.97 -0.93
C ALA A 50 -1.63 -5.39 -0.60
N THR A 51 -2.84 -5.78 -1.00
CA THR A 51 -3.35 -7.14 -0.80
C THR A 51 -2.59 -8.15 -1.64
N ILE A 52 -2.32 -7.86 -2.92
CA ILE A 52 -1.50 -8.71 -3.79
C ILE A 52 -0.10 -8.90 -3.19
N ARG A 53 0.57 -7.82 -2.78
CA ARG A 53 1.89 -7.91 -2.14
C ARG A 53 1.87 -8.73 -0.86
N ARG A 54 0.80 -8.65 -0.06
CA ARG A 54 0.64 -9.49 1.14
C ARG A 54 0.42 -10.96 0.76
N TYR A 55 -0.41 -11.22 -0.23
CA TYR A 55 -0.68 -12.56 -0.73
C TYR A 55 0.59 -13.22 -1.29
N GLU A 56 1.32 -12.53 -2.16
CA GLU A 56 2.60 -13.00 -2.70
C GLU A 56 3.62 -13.27 -1.59
N ARG A 57 3.75 -12.36 -0.61
CA ARG A 57 4.63 -12.58 0.54
C ARG A 57 4.27 -13.86 1.29
N GLY A 58 2.98 -14.08 1.58
CA GLY A 58 2.50 -15.28 2.25
C GLY A 58 2.70 -16.55 1.44
N ARG A 59 2.46 -16.49 0.13
CA ARG A 59 2.69 -17.60 -0.80
C ARG A 59 4.17 -17.98 -0.84
N SER A 60 5.07 -17.00 -1.03
CA SER A 60 6.50 -17.25 -1.06
C SER A 60 7.03 -17.82 0.26
N THR A 61 6.58 -17.31 1.41
CA THR A 61 6.98 -17.86 2.72
C THR A 61 6.52 -19.30 2.86
N ARG A 62 5.30 -19.62 2.43
CA ARG A 62 4.75 -20.98 2.52
C ARG A 62 5.53 -21.96 1.64
N ILE A 63 5.84 -21.58 0.39
CA ILE A 63 6.66 -22.40 -0.51
C ILE A 63 8.03 -22.66 0.10
N MET A 64 8.66 -21.63 0.68
CA MET A 64 9.99 -21.77 1.27
C MET A 64 9.98 -22.62 2.55
N GLN A 65 8.89 -22.56 3.34
CA GLN A 65 8.68 -23.45 4.49
C GLN A 65 8.50 -24.91 4.07
N MET A 66 7.75 -25.18 3.00
CA MET A 66 7.60 -26.55 2.48
C MET A 66 8.94 -27.15 2.04
N ARG A 67 9.86 -26.32 1.52
CA ARG A 67 11.20 -26.76 1.11
C ARG A 67 12.15 -27.03 2.28
N ASN A 68 11.97 -26.32 3.40
CA ASN A 68 12.88 -26.40 4.55
C ASN A 68 12.09 -26.66 5.85
N PRO A 69 11.56 -27.88 6.05
CA PRO A 69 10.68 -28.19 7.19
C PRO A 69 11.42 -28.09 8.55
N HIS A 70 12.73 -28.33 8.56
CA HIS A 70 13.57 -28.26 9.75
C HIS A 70 14.07 -26.85 10.07
N CYS A 71 13.83 -25.87 9.19
CA CYS A 71 14.26 -24.49 9.41
C CYS A 71 13.07 -23.57 9.66
N HIS A 72 13.27 -22.57 10.52
CA HIS A 72 12.42 -21.39 10.55
C HIS A 72 12.78 -20.48 9.37
N VAL A 73 11.78 -20.08 8.60
CA VAL A 73 11.96 -19.28 7.39
C VAL A 73 11.41 -17.89 7.62
N GLN A 74 12.24 -16.87 7.44
CA GLN A 74 11.83 -15.47 7.51
C GLN A 74 12.28 -14.70 6.27
N ARG A 75 11.41 -13.82 5.75
CA ARG A 75 11.77 -12.92 4.65
C ARG A 75 12.26 -11.60 5.21
N LEU A 76 13.46 -11.19 4.83
CA LEU A 76 14.06 -9.93 5.25
C LEU A 76 13.54 -8.76 4.40
N ALA A 77 13.61 -7.54 4.95
CA ALA A 77 13.18 -6.32 4.27
C ALA A 77 13.98 -6.04 2.98
N ASN A 78 15.22 -6.51 2.92
CA ASN A 78 16.12 -6.40 1.77
C ASN A 78 15.80 -7.40 0.63
N GLY A 79 14.76 -8.23 0.81
CA GLY A 79 14.32 -9.24 -0.16
C GLY A 79 15.04 -10.59 -0.07
N GLN A 80 16.01 -10.75 0.83
CA GLN A 80 16.66 -12.03 1.09
C GLN A 80 15.82 -12.91 2.02
N TRP A 81 16.14 -14.21 2.01
CA TRP A 81 15.60 -15.16 2.96
C TRP A 81 16.57 -15.34 4.12
N LEU A 82 16.02 -15.62 5.28
CA LEU A 82 16.75 -16.02 6.48
C LEU A 82 16.23 -17.40 6.86
N LEU A 83 17.13 -18.37 6.93
CA LEU A 83 16.85 -19.72 7.37
C LEU A 83 17.53 -19.90 8.72
N ILE A 84 16.76 -20.26 9.74
CA ILE A 84 17.29 -20.53 11.08
C ILE A 84 17.01 -21.99 11.35
N ASP A 85 18.04 -22.79 11.57
CA ASP A 85 17.84 -24.20 11.94
C ASP A 85 17.11 -24.29 13.29
N LYS A 86 16.08 -25.12 13.38
CA LYS A 86 15.29 -25.28 14.62
C LYS A 86 16.07 -25.99 15.71
N ASP A 87 16.97 -26.89 15.32
CA ASP A 87 17.67 -27.77 16.26
C ASP A 87 18.93 -27.08 16.81
N THR A 88 19.68 -26.39 15.95
CA THR A 88 20.95 -25.76 16.32
C THR A 88 20.87 -24.24 16.50
N GLY A 89 19.79 -23.61 16.03
CA GLY A 89 19.69 -22.14 16.00
C GLY A 89 20.66 -21.47 15.01
N THR A 90 21.33 -22.25 14.16
CA THR A 90 22.29 -21.71 13.19
C THR A 90 21.57 -20.89 12.13
N VAL A 91 22.16 -19.74 11.80
CA VAL A 91 21.59 -18.78 10.86
C VAL A 91 22.26 -18.94 9.50
N TYR A 92 21.45 -19.23 8.48
CA TYR A 92 21.89 -19.36 7.10
C TYR A 92 21.12 -18.37 6.21
N ILE A 93 21.88 -17.60 5.42
CA ILE A 93 21.34 -16.69 4.42
C ILE A 93 21.64 -17.29 3.05
N PRO A 94 20.65 -17.85 2.34
CA PRO A 94 20.89 -18.44 1.04
C PRO A 94 21.32 -17.36 0.03
N PRO A 95 22.20 -17.71 -0.91
CA PRO A 95 22.57 -16.82 -2.00
C PRO A 95 21.32 -16.43 -2.81
N ARG A 96 21.35 -15.25 -3.42
CA ARG A 96 20.24 -14.79 -4.27
C ARG A 96 20.13 -15.75 -5.45
N LEU A 97 18.95 -16.36 -5.59
CA LEU A 97 18.64 -17.20 -6.74
C LEU A 97 18.65 -16.33 -8.00
N SER A 98 19.61 -16.56 -8.91
CA SER A 98 19.73 -15.86 -10.20
C SER A 98 18.60 -16.19 -11.19
N HIS A 99 17.84 -17.23 -10.90
CA HIS A 99 16.75 -17.77 -11.70
C HIS A 99 15.60 -18.15 -10.78
N PRO A 100 14.34 -17.82 -11.14
CA PRO A 100 13.18 -18.28 -10.39
C PRO A 100 13.18 -19.81 -10.42
N PRO A 101 13.00 -20.48 -9.26
CA PRO A 101 12.98 -21.93 -9.24
C PRO A 101 11.82 -22.43 -10.12
N ILE A 102 12.13 -23.44 -10.95
CA ILE A 102 11.32 -24.04 -12.04
C ILE A 102 9.89 -24.47 -11.64
N ASN A 103 9.54 -24.41 -10.36
CA ASN A 103 8.30 -24.88 -9.77
C ASN A 103 7.39 -23.75 -9.26
N GLU A 104 7.57 -22.51 -9.71
CA GLU A 104 6.66 -21.40 -9.39
C GLU A 104 5.41 -21.33 -10.30
N TRP A 105 5.31 -22.21 -11.31
CA TRP A 105 4.25 -22.21 -12.34
C TRP A 105 3.25 -23.39 -12.24
N ILE A 106 3.30 -24.19 -11.18
CA ILE A 106 2.31 -25.24 -10.89
C ILE A 106 1.42 -24.79 -9.72
#